data_AF-A0A177HUJ5-F1
#
_entry.id   AF-A0A177HUJ5-F1
#
_cell.length_a   1.000
_cell.length_b   1.000
_cell.length_c   1.000
_cell.angle_alpha   90.00
_cell.angle_beta   90.00
_cell.angle_gamma   90.00
#
_symmetry.space_group_name_H-M   'P 1'
#
loop_
_entity.id
_entity.type
_entity.pdbx_description
1 polymer ?
#
loop_
_entity_poly.entity_id
_entity_poly.type
_entity_poly.pdbx_seq_one_letter_code
_entity_poly.pdbx_strand_id
1 'polypeptide(L)'
;MARRSVAWVAAIVLFVEAVGVALLNWFLGHVVDRQDMSLAGLDPHAMSVSTWIAGGVFGVYLALCGLAALLPALRGRAPAGIGRVLLISAAVVHGVLGAVVIGLVGWAAFAFMMLVLALIVLTLMAYDKRAQAV
;
A
#
# COMPACT_ATOMS: atom_id res chain seq x y z
N MET A 1 -14.23 -16.77 -12.03
CA MET A 1 -12.77 -16.99 -11.99
C MET A 1 -12.02 -15.66 -11.89
N ALA A 2 -12.23 -14.72 -12.81
CA ALA A 2 -11.57 -13.40 -12.81
C ALA A 2 -11.53 -12.66 -11.44
N ARG A 3 -12.63 -12.55 -10.69
CA ARG A 3 -12.63 -11.86 -9.38
C ARG A 3 -11.66 -12.44 -8.35
N ARG A 4 -11.46 -13.77 -8.36
CA ARG A 4 -10.55 -14.43 -7.43
C ARG A 4 -9.11 -14.20 -7.87
N SER A 5 -8.84 -14.30 -9.17
CA SER A 5 -7.53 -14.00 -9.75
C SER A 5 -7.11 -12.55 -9.46
N VAL A 6 -8.00 -11.57 -9.67
CA VAL A 6 -7.71 -10.16 -9.38
C VAL A 6 -7.41 -9.94 -7.89
N ALA A 7 -8.22 -10.52 -7.00
CA ALA A 7 -7.98 -10.39 -5.55
C ALA A 7 -6.68 -11.05 -5.09
N TRP A 8 -6.29 -12.18 -5.70
CA TRP A 8 -5.00 -12.81 -5.48
C TRP A 8 -3.84 -11.92 -5.92
N VAL A 9 -3.92 -11.36 -7.13
CA VAL A 9 -2.88 -10.45 -7.65
C VAL A 9 -2.77 -9.21 -6.77
N ALA A 10 -3.91 -8.59 -6.42
CA ALA A 10 -3.94 -7.44 -5.51
C ALA A 10 -3.30 -7.76 -4.15
N ALA A 11 -3.63 -8.91 -3.56
CA ALA A 11 -3.04 -9.34 -2.29
C ALA A 11 -1.52 -9.51 -2.37
N ILE A 12 -1.02 -10.19 -3.41
CA ILE A 12 0.42 -10.41 -3.62
C ILE A 12 1.14 -9.06 -3.78
N VAL A 13 0.61 -8.18 -4.64
CA VAL A 13 1.20 -6.86 -4.88
C VAL A 13 1.25 -6.05 -3.57
N LEU A 14 0.17 -6.01 -2.79
CA LEU A 14 0.12 -5.29 -1.52
C LEU A 14 1.10 -5.86 -0.48
N PHE A 15 1.32 -7.17 -0.44
CA PHE A 15 2.35 -7.76 0.42
C PHE A 15 3.76 -7.42 -0.04
N VAL A 16 4.01 -7.42 -1.35
CA VAL A 16 5.31 -7.02 -1.90
C VAL A 16 5.58 -5.54 -1.60
N GLU A 17 4.58 -4.68 -1.74
CA GLU A 17 4.70 -3.26 -1.38
C GLU A 17 4.92 -3.07 0.13
N ALA A 18 4.24 -3.83 0.98
CA ALA A 18 4.46 -3.78 2.42
C ALA A 18 5.93 -4.05 2.78
N VAL A 19 6.51 -5.09 2.19
CA VAL A 19 7.93 -5.43 2.36
C VAL A 19 8.82 -4.36 1.76
N GLY A 20 8.53 -3.90 0.54
CA GLY A 20 9.29 -2.88 -0.16
C GLY A 20 9.35 -1.56 0.62
N VAL A 21 8.21 -1.08 1.11
CA VAL A 21 8.11 0.14 1.94
C VAL A 21 8.87 -0.01 3.24
N ALA A 22 8.73 -1.14 3.94
CA ALA A 22 9.44 -1.39 5.18
C ALA A 22 10.96 -1.40 4.98
N LEU A 23 11.44 -2.14 3.96
CA LEU A 23 12.88 -2.22 3.65
C LEU A 23 13.45 -0.90 3.16
N LEU A 24 12.72 -0.16 2.31
CA LEU A 24 13.14 1.15 1.81
C LEU A 24 13.31 2.15 2.95
N ASN A 25 12.32 2.25 3.85
CA ASN A 25 12.38 3.16 4.98
C ASN A 25 13.42 2.72 6.03
N TRP A 26 13.56 1.42 6.26
CA TRP A 26 14.62 0.90 7.14
C TRP A 26 16.02 1.30 6.62
N PHE A 27 16.27 1.06 5.34
CA PHE A 27 17.52 1.42 4.69
C PHE A 27 17.76 2.94 4.71
N LEU A 28 16.76 3.73 4.31
CA LEU A 28 16.89 5.19 4.26
C LEU A 28 17.12 5.80 5.64
N GLY A 29 16.41 5.32 6.68
CA GLY A 29 16.66 5.75 8.05
C GLY A 29 18.07 5.41 8.51
N HIS A 30 18.60 4.22 8.17
CA HIS A 30 19.98 3.86 8.50
C HIS A 30 21.00 4.77 7.79
N VAL A 31 20.75 5.13 6.52
CA VAL A 31 21.60 6.08 5.81
C VAL A 31 21.57 7.45 6.50
N VAL A 32 20.38 7.99 6.79
CA VAL A 32 20.22 9.30 7.43
C VAL A 32 20.91 9.35 8.80
N ASP A 33 20.77 8.30 9.62
CA ASP A 33 21.41 8.18 10.94
C ASP A 33 22.95 8.20 10.86
N ARG A 34 23.52 7.79 9.73
CA ARG A 34 24.98 7.75 9.50
C ARG A 34 25.55 8.98 8.81
N GLN A 35 24.71 9.90 8.30
CA GLN A 35 25.16 11.02 7.49
C GLN A 35 25.36 12.33 8.27
N ASP A 36 25.06 12.38 9.58
CA ASP A 36 25.18 13.57 10.46
C ASP A 36 24.84 14.89 9.75
N MET A 37 23.73 14.91 9.01
CA MET A 37 23.39 16.04 8.15
C MET A 37 22.77 17.18 8.93
N SER A 38 23.33 18.39 8.78
CA SER A 38 22.69 19.62 9.24
C SER A 38 21.56 20.03 8.28
N LEU A 39 20.33 19.58 8.55
CA LEU A 39 19.12 20.01 7.84
C LEU A 39 18.36 21.05 8.65
N ALA A 40 18.76 22.32 8.54
CA ALA A 40 18.05 23.47 9.13
C ALA A 40 17.72 23.32 10.64
N GLY A 41 18.60 22.66 11.41
CA GLY A 41 18.41 22.41 12.84
C GLY A 41 17.49 21.22 13.18
N LEU A 42 17.02 20.45 12.19
CA LEU A 42 16.34 19.18 12.43
C LEU A 42 17.34 18.15 12.94
N ASP A 43 16.97 17.48 14.03
CA ASP A 43 17.74 16.39 14.62
C ASP A 43 17.75 15.17 13.68
N PRO A 44 18.92 14.77 13.15
CA PRO A 44 19.07 13.61 12.27
C PRO A 44 18.56 12.31 12.88
N HIS A 45 18.72 12.16 14.20
CA HIS A 45 18.27 10.97 14.89
C HIS A 45 16.74 10.89 14.91
N ALA A 46 16.07 12.01 15.18
CA ALA A 46 14.61 12.08 15.11
C ALA A 46 14.09 11.82 13.68
N MET A 47 14.79 12.30 12.64
CA MET A 47 14.45 12.00 11.24
C MET A 47 14.60 10.51 10.91
N SER A 48 15.67 9.86 11.36
CA SER A 48 15.87 8.42 11.19
C SER A 48 14.77 7.60 11.89
N VAL A 49 14.55 7.86 13.19
CA VAL A 49 13.54 7.16 13.98
C VAL A 49 12.14 7.33 13.39
N SER A 50 11.77 8.55 12.98
CA SER A 50 10.48 8.79 12.34
C SER A 50 10.33 8.06 11.00
N THR A 51 11.40 7.96 10.20
CA THR A 51 11.43 7.18 8.96
C THR A 51 11.20 5.70 9.25
N TRP A 52 11.86 5.12 10.24
CA TRP A 52 11.66 3.72 10.63
C TRP A 52 10.25 3.45 11.14
N ILE A 53 9.70 4.34 11.98
CA ILE A 53 8.32 4.25 12.45
C ILE A 53 7.35 4.30 11.26
N ALA A 54 7.53 5.27 10.35
CA ALA A 54 6.70 5.37 9.14
C ALA A 54 6.77 4.08 8.30
N GLY A 55 7.98 3.55 8.07
CA GLY A 55 8.18 2.27 7.39
C GLY A 55 7.43 1.10 8.03
N GLY A 56 7.53 0.97 9.35
CA GLY A 56 6.82 -0.05 10.11
C GLY A 56 5.30 0.10 10.04
N VAL A 57 4.78 1.31 10.28
CA VAL A 57 3.34 1.59 10.26
C VAL A 57 2.75 1.37 8.88
N PHE A 58 3.35 1.92 7.82
CA PHE A 58 2.87 1.73 6.46
C PHE A 58 3.03 0.29 5.98
N GLY A 59 4.12 -0.38 6.34
CA GLY A 59 4.32 -1.80 6.05
C GLY A 59 3.23 -2.68 6.67
N VAL A 60 2.96 -2.51 7.97
CA VAL A 60 1.89 -3.25 8.65
C VAL A 60 0.53 -2.92 8.04
N TYR A 61 0.24 -1.65 7.78
CA TYR A 61 -1.00 -1.23 7.14
C TYR A 61 -1.22 -1.89 5.78
N LEU A 62 -0.21 -1.88 4.90
CA LEU A 62 -0.29 -2.52 3.58
C LEU A 62 -0.43 -4.04 3.70
N ALA A 63 0.25 -4.68 4.66
CA ALA A 63 0.08 -6.11 4.92
C ALA A 63 -1.35 -6.45 5.37
N LEU A 64 -1.96 -5.62 6.21
CA LEU A 64 -3.38 -5.77 6.59
C LEU A 64 -4.32 -5.58 5.38
N CYS A 65 -4.01 -4.66 4.48
CA CYS A 65 -4.76 -4.49 3.23
C CYS A 65 -4.60 -5.70 2.30
N GLY A 66 -3.39 -6.25 2.19
CA GLY A 66 -3.11 -7.49 1.47
C GLY A 66 -3.91 -8.67 2.02
N LEU A 67 -4.00 -8.79 3.35
CA LEU A 67 -4.84 -9.78 4.01
C LEU A 67 -6.33 -9.56 3.71
N ALA A 68 -6.80 -8.31 3.73
CA ALA A 68 -8.18 -7.96 3.38
C ALA A 68 -8.55 -8.30 1.93
N ALA A 69 -7.59 -8.28 1.00
CA ALA A 69 -7.77 -8.75 -0.38
C ALA A 69 -7.67 -10.28 -0.50
N LEU A 70 -6.79 -10.92 0.29
CA LEU A 70 -6.56 -12.36 0.29
C LEU A 70 -7.78 -13.14 0.81
N LEU A 71 -8.42 -12.66 1.88
CA LEU A 71 -9.56 -13.34 2.51
C LEU A 71 -10.73 -13.58 1.53
N PRO A 72 -11.19 -12.61 0.73
CA PRO A 72 -12.13 -12.82 -0.37
C PRO A 72 -11.64 -13.81 -1.42
N ALA A 73 -10.35 -13.79 -1.77
CA ALA A 73 -9.76 -14.69 -2.76
C ALA A 73 -9.87 -16.16 -2.31
N LEU A 74 -9.61 -16.43 -1.03
CA LEU A 74 -9.73 -17.75 -0.41
C LEU A 74 -11.19 -18.18 -0.19
N ARG A 75 -11.99 -17.32 0.46
CA ARG A 75 -13.36 -17.66 0.90
C ARG A 75 -14.41 -17.50 -0.21
N GLY A 76 -14.08 -16.77 -1.27
CA GLY A 76 -15.00 -16.43 -2.36
C GLY A 76 -16.18 -15.54 -1.95
N ARG A 77 -16.14 -14.93 -0.76
CA ARG A 77 -17.15 -13.99 -0.25
C ARG A 77 -16.62 -12.55 -0.37
N ALA A 78 -17.53 -11.58 -0.47
CA ALA A 78 -17.15 -10.17 -0.57
C ALA A 78 -16.42 -9.68 0.69
N PRO A 79 -15.45 -8.76 0.56
CA PRO A 79 -14.89 -8.06 1.72
C PRO A 79 -15.99 -7.21 2.37
N ALA A 80 -16.17 -7.36 3.69
CA ALA A 80 -17.18 -6.65 4.46
C ALA A 80 -16.56 -6.04 5.73
N GLY A 81 -17.24 -5.03 6.30
CA GLY A 81 -16.79 -4.34 7.51
C GLY A 81 -15.39 -3.75 7.35
N ILE A 82 -14.51 -4.04 8.32
CA ILE A 82 -13.15 -3.51 8.41
C ILE A 82 -12.32 -3.79 7.15
N GLY A 83 -12.46 -4.97 6.53
CA GLY A 83 -11.71 -5.31 5.32
C GLY A 83 -12.05 -4.41 4.13
N ARG A 84 -13.31 -4.01 3.99
CA ARG A 84 -13.74 -3.06 2.94
C ARG A 84 -13.18 -1.67 3.22
N VAL A 85 -13.19 -1.23 4.48
CA VAL A 85 -12.64 0.07 4.89
C VAL A 85 -11.14 0.15 4.60
N LEU A 86 -10.37 -0.89 4.95
CA LEU A 86 -8.93 -0.97 4.67
C LEU A 86 -8.62 -0.87 3.17
N LEU A 87 -9.37 -1.57 2.33
CA LEU A 87 -9.16 -1.51 0.88
C LEU A 87 -9.53 -0.14 0.30
N ILE A 88 -10.60 0.50 0.80
CA ILE A 88 -10.97 1.86 0.38
C ILE A 88 -9.90 2.85 0.82
N SER A 89 -9.42 2.78 2.06
CA SER A 89 -8.34 3.66 2.52
C SER A 89 -7.05 3.42 1.72
N ALA A 90 -6.75 2.18 1.34
CA ALA A 90 -5.60 1.88 0.50
C ALA A 90 -5.74 2.50 -0.88
N ALA A 91 -6.93 2.44 -1.49
CA ALA A 91 -7.19 3.11 -2.76
C ALA A 91 -6.96 4.63 -2.66
N VAL A 92 -7.43 5.28 -1.59
CA VAL A 92 -7.18 6.71 -1.37
C VAL A 92 -5.68 7.00 -1.25
N VAL A 93 -4.95 6.23 -0.45
CA VAL A 93 -3.50 6.37 -0.27
C VAL A 93 -2.77 6.25 -1.62
N HIS A 94 -3.08 5.25 -2.45
CA HIS A 94 -2.44 5.09 -3.76
C HIS A 94 -2.81 6.20 -4.75
N GLY A 95 -4.03 6.72 -4.69
CA GLY A 95 -4.42 7.89 -5.48
C GLY A 95 -3.61 9.14 -5.13
N VAL A 96 -3.49 9.43 -3.82
CA VAL A 96 -2.69 10.55 -3.32
C VAL A 96 -1.21 10.37 -3.66
N LEU A 97 -0.65 9.18 -3.39
CA LEU A 97 0.75 8.87 -3.73
C LEU A 97 0.99 8.99 -5.24
N GLY A 98 0.08 8.49 -6.08
CA GLY A 98 0.12 8.64 -7.53
C GLY A 98 0.29 10.10 -7.96
N ALA A 99 -0.53 11.00 -7.41
CA ALA A 99 -0.45 12.43 -7.70
C ALA A 99 0.89 13.07 -7.25
N VAL A 100 1.51 12.58 -6.18
CA VAL A 100 2.80 13.06 -5.69
C VAL A 100 3.95 12.52 -6.55
N VAL A 101 3.96 11.21 -6.83
CA VAL A 101 5.10 10.56 -7.49
C VAL A 101 5.23 10.92 -8.97
N ILE A 102 4.15 11.32 -9.66
CA ILE A 102 4.26 11.76 -11.05
C ILE A 102 5.12 13.02 -11.19
N GLY A 103 5.08 13.92 -10.20
CA GLY A 103 5.88 15.15 -10.19
C GLY A 103 7.28 14.96 -9.60
N LEU A 104 7.42 14.12 -8.57
CA LEU A 104 8.67 14.01 -7.80
C LEU A 104 9.57 12.84 -8.18
N VAL A 105 9.02 11.77 -8.76
CA VAL A 105 9.73 10.50 -8.99
C VAL A 105 9.75 10.12 -10.47
N GLY A 106 8.60 10.21 -11.14
CA GLY A 106 8.47 10.02 -12.59
C GLY A 106 7.34 9.07 -13.00
N TRP A 107 7.17 8.94 -14.32
CA TRP A 107 6.05 8.24 -14.96
C TRP A 107 5.94 6.75 -14.59
N ALA A 108 7.07 6.04 -14.43
CA ALA A 108 7.05 4.63 -14.08
C ALA A 108 6.45 4.38 -12.69
N ALA A 109 6.85 5.19 -11.70
CA ALA A 109 6.30 5.10 -10.34
C ALA A 109 4.81 5.45 -10.33
N PHE A 110 4.40 6.46 -11.11
CA PHE A 110 2.99 6.79 -11.30
C PHE A 110 2.18 5.63 -11.89
N ALA A 111 2.67 5.02 -12.97
CA ALA A 111 2.01 3.90 -13.62
C ALA A 111 1.86 2.71 -12.66
N PHE A 112 2.88 2.43 -11.85
CA PHE A 112 2.82 1.41 -10.81
C PHE A 112 1.75 1.71 -9.75
N MET A 113 1.69 2.94 -9.22
CA MET A 113 0.66 3.35 -8.27
C MET A 113 -0.75 3.22 -8.86
N MET A 114 -0.94 3.60 -10.13
CA MET A 114 -2.22 3.47 -10.82
C MET A 114 -2.61 2.01 -11.08
N LEU A 115 -1.64 1.15 -11.37
CA LEU A 115 -1.86 -0.29 -11.50
C LEU A 115 -2.39 -0.89 -10.19
N VAL A 116 -1.73 -0.58 -9.06
CA VAL A 116 -2.16 -1.07 -7.74
C VAL A 116 -3.55 -0.53 -7.38
N LEU A 117 -3.77 0.78 -7.60
CA LEU A 117 -5.08 1.40 -7.40
C LEU A 117 -6.17 0.69 -8.22
N ALA A 118 -5.91 0.42 -9.50
CA ALA A 118 -6.84 -0.27 -10.38
C ALA A 118 -7.15 -1.68 -9.88
N LEU A 119 -6.15 -2.43 -9.39
CA LEU A 119 -6.33 -3.76 -8.80
C LEU A 119 -7.22 -3.73 -7.55
N ILE A 120 -7.01 -2.75 -6.67
CA ILE A 120 -7.82 -2.57 -5.44
C ILE A 120 -9.27 -2.24 -5.81
N VAL A 121 -9.48 -1.25 -6.68
CA VAL A 121 -10.83 -0.82 -7.11
C VAL A 121 -11.55 -1.95 -7.84
N LEU A 122 -10.86 -2.65 -8.74
CA LEU A 122 -11.43 -3.79 -9.46
C LEU A 122 -11.80 -4.93 -8.50
N THR A 123 -11.01 -5.16 -7.45
CA THR A 123 -11.35 -6.12 -6.39
C THR A 123 -12.65 -5.71 -5.69
N LEU A 124 -12.76 -4.45 -5.24
CA LEU A 124 -13.98 -3.96 -4.59
C LEU A 124 -15.21 -4.07 -5.50
N MET A 125 -15.12 -3.61 -6.75
CA MET A 125 -16.23 -3.65 -7.71
C MET A 125 -16.65 -5.07 -8.07
N ALA A 126 -15.69 -5.99 -8.27
CA ALA A 126 -15.99 -7.35 -8.71
C ALA A 126 -16.71 -8.19 -7.64
N TYR A 127 -16.48 -7.88 -6.36
CA TYR A 127 -17.20 -8.53 -5.26
C TYR A 127 -18.53 -7.83 -4.93
N ASP A 128 -18.64 -6.51 -5.09
CA ASP A 128 -19.89 -5.76 -4.87
C ASP A 128 -20.97 -6.15 -5.90
N LYS A 129 -20.62 -6.25 -7.20
CA LYS A 129 -21.52 -6.73 -8.26
C LYS A 129 -22.11 -8.12 -7.99
N ARG A 130 -21.38 -8.99 -7.28
CA ARG A 130 -21.87 -10.32 -6.91
C ARG A 130 -22.80 -10.29 -5.71
N ALA A 131 -22.57 -9.38 -4.77
CA ALA A 131 -23.47 -9.21 -3.62
C ALA A 131 -24.86 -8.70 -4.06
N GLN A 132 -24.93 -7.91 -5.13
CA GLN A 132 -26.20 -7.40 -5.68
C GLN A 132 -26.94 -8.39 -6.58
N ALA A 133 -26.28 -9.44 -7.07
CA ALA A 133 -26.84 -10.42 -8.00
C ALA A 133 -27.37 -11.70 -7.31
N VAL A 134 -27.32 -11.74 -5.98
CA VAL A 134 -27.81 -12.84 -5.10
C VAL A 134 -28.94 -12.28 -4.26
#